data_AF-A0A8J6VGZ6-F1
#
_entry.id   AF-A0A8J6VGZ6-F1
#
_cell.length_a   1.000
_cell.length_b   1.000
_cell.length_c   1.000
_cell.angle_alpha   90.00
_cell.angle_beta   90.00
_cell.angle_gamma   90.00
#
_symmetry.space_group_name_H-M   'P 1'
#
loop_
_entity.id
_entity.type
_entity.pdbx_description
1 polymer ?
#
loop_
_entity_poly.entity_id
_entity_poly.type
_entity_poly.pdbx_seq_one_letter_code
_entity_poly.pdbx_strand_id
1 'polypeptide(L)' 'MLAPLRIILTPEEDCTLAELRLAQHLPQRTRDRAHMSRLNAQGWNVPAIAEIFECHPHTVRAALRRWEKRG' A
#
# COMPACT_ATOMS: atom_id res chain seq x y z
N MET A 1 -21.78 -3.81 2.37
CA MET A 1 -20.79 -2.80 2.82
C MET A 1 -19.45 -3.50 3.04
N LEU A 2 -18.36 -3.02 2.44
CA LEU A 2 -17.03 -3.61 2.65
C LEU A 2 -16.42 -2.97 3.91
N ALA A 3 -16.00 -3.79 4.87
CA ALA A 3 -15.33 -3.31 6.08
C ALA A 3 -14.11 -2.41 5.72
N PRO A 4 -13.84 -1.36 6.51
CA PRO A 4 -12.65 -0.54 6.33
C PRO A 4 -11.41 -1.42 6.48
N LEU A 5 -10.62 -1.51 5.41
CA LEU A 5 -9.36 -2.24 5.41
C LEU A 5 -8.27 -1.27 5.85
N ARG A 6 -7.66 -1.53 7.00
CA ARG A 6 -6.55 -0.76 7.54
C ARG A 6 -5.47 -1.72 7.98
N ILE A 7 -4.30 -1.63 7.36
CA ILE A 7 -3.12 -2.36 7.80
C ILE A 7 -2.43 -1.58 8.92
N ILE A 8 -1.79 -2.31 9.82
CA ILE A 8 -0.91 -1.75 10.85
C ILE A 8 0.50 -2.18 10.45
N LEU A 9 1.41 -1.21 10.36
CA LEU A 9 2.83 -1.46 10.10
C LEU A 9 3.62 -1.23 11.37
N THR A 10 4.61 -2.08 11.63
CA THR A 10 5.67 -1.74 12.58
C THR A 10 6.59 -0.67 12.00
N PRO A 11 7.38 0.03 12.82
CA PRO A 11 8.38 0.98 12.31
C PRO A 11 9.35 0.35 11.31
N GLU A 12 9.76 -0.90 11.53
CA GLU A 12 10.66 -1.65 10.66
C GLU A 12 10.01 -1.97 9.30
N GLU A 13 8.72 -2.34 9.31
CA GLU A 13 7.94 -2.58 8.11
C GLU A 13 7.73 -1.30 7.29
N ASP A 14 7.43 -0.17 7.95
CA ASP A 14 7.29 1.12 7.27
C ASP A 14 8.62 1.56 6.63
N CYS A 15 9.74 1.38 7.34
CA CYS A 15 11.08 1.62 6.80
C CYS A 15 11.35 0.74 5.57
N THR A 16 11.08 -0.56 5.66
CA THR A 16 11.25 -1.50 4.54
C THR A 16 10.41 -1.08 3.32
N LEU A 17 9.15 -0.72 3.54
CA LEU A 17 8.28 -0.22 2.48
C LEU A 17 8.75 1.12 1.90
N ALA A 18 9.38 1.97 2.71
CA ALA A 18 9.99 3.22 2.27
C ALA A 18 11.16 2.95 1.32
N GLU A 19 12.04 2.02 1.68
CA GLU A 19 13.17 1.60 0.84
C GLU A 19 12.70 0.97 -0.46
N LEU A 20 11.70 0.08 -0.40
CA LEU A 20 11.10 -0.53 -1.59
C LEU A 20 10.52 0.51 -2.55
N ARG A 21 9.93 1.58 -2.02
CA ARG A 21 9.44 2.70 -2.84
C ARG A 21 10.59 3.45 -3.54
N LEU A 22 11.76 3.57 -2.92
CA LEU A 22 12.92 4.28 -3.46
C LEU A 22 13.80 3.42 -4.38
N ALA A 23 13.68 2.10 -4.29
CA ALA A 23 14.47 1.15 -5.05
C ALA A 23 14.18 1.21 -6.56
N GLN A 24 14.97 1.99 -7.29
CA GLN A 24 14.77 2.25 -8.73
C GLN A 24 14.86 0.98 -9.60
N HIS A 25 15.59 -0.03 -9.14
CA HIS A 25 15.72 -1.32 -9.82
C HIS A 25 14.44 -2.18 -9.76
N LEU A 26 13.49 -1.86 -8.88
CA LEU A 26 12.23 -2.58 -8.77
C LEU A 26 11.21 -2.07 -9.81
N PRO A 27 10.33 -2.95 -10.32
CA PRO A 27 9.21 -2.54 -11.16
C PRO A 27 8.36 -1.47 -10.48
N GLN A 28 7.92 -0.46 -11.23
CA GLN A 28 7.08 0.63 -10.73
C GLN A 28 5.87 0.11 -9.92
N ARG A 29 5.20 -0.93 -10.41
CA ARG A 29 4.07 -1.57 -9.73
C ARG A 29 4.40 -2.08 -8.32
N THR A 30 5.62 -2.52 -8.07
CA THR A 30 6.05 -2.97 -6.73
C THR A 30 6.23 -1.75 -5.81
N ARG A 31 6.83 -0.68 -6.32
CA ARG A 31 7.02 0.58 -5.58
C ARG A 31 5.69 1.24 -5.24
N ASP A 32 4.76 1.24 -6.19
CA ASP A 32 3.42 1.82 -6.01
C ASP A 32 2.65 1.05 -4.95
N ARG A 33 2.70 -0.30 -4.97
CA ARG A 33 2.07 -1.13 -3.93
C ARG A 33 2.66 -0.87 -2.56
N ALA A 34 3.99 -0.75 -2.46
CA ALA A 34 4.63 -0.40 -1.20
C ALA A 34 4.12 0.95 -0.67
N HIS A 35 3.99 1.93 -1.57
CA HIS A 35 3.46 3.24 -1.21
C HIS A 35 1.96 3.21 -0.84
N MET A 36 1.13 2.45 -1.55
CA MET A 36 -0.29 2.22 -1.19
C MET A 36 -0.43 1.64 0.22
N SER A 37 0.40 0.66 0.59
CA SER A 37 0.42 0.08 1.94
C SER A 37 0.75 1.12 3.00
N ARG A 38 1.81 1.92 2.79
CA ARG A 38 2.20 2.98 3.74
C ARG A 38 1.10 4.03 3.94
N LEU A 39 0.48 4.50 2.86
CA LEU A 39 -0.62 5.47 2.96
C LEU A 39 -1.80 4.90 3.76
N ASN A 40 -2.14 3.63 3.56
CA ASN A 40 -3.22 3.02 4.32
C ASN A 40 -2.88 2.89 5.81
N ALA A 41 -1.64 2.53 6.15
CA ALA A 41 -1.17 2.49 7.54
C ALA A 41 -1.23 3.88 8.21
N GLN A 42 -0.88 4.93 7.47
CA GLN A 42 -0.99 6.34 7.89
C GLN A 42 -2.45 6.81 8.07
N GLY A 43 -3.44 6.01 7.71
CA GLY A 43 -4.86 6.29 7.91
C GLY A 43 -5.61 6.77 6.66
N TRP A 44 -4.96 6.79 5.49
CA TRP A 44 -5.66 7.09 4.24
C TRP A 44 -6.62 5.95 3.87
N ASN A 45 -7.81 6.35 3.41
CA ASN A 45 -8.83 5.40 2.97
C ASN A 45 -8.54 4.92 1.54
N VAL A 46 -9.07 3.73 1.22
CA VAL A 46 -8.86 3.07 -0.09
C VAL A 46 -9.27 3.96 -1.28
N PRO A 47 -10.43 4.65 -1.28
CA PRO A 47 -10.79 5.55 -2.38
C PRO A 47 -9.79 6.70 -2.60
N ALA A 48 -9.35 7.38 -1.55
CA ALA A 48 -8.40 8.48 -1.66
C ALA A 48 -7.04 8.00 -2.19
N ILE A 49 -6.58 6.83 -1.74
CA ILE A 49 -5.37 6.21 -2.29
C ILE A 49 -5.58 5.89 -3.78
N ALA A 50 -6.73 5.34 -4.14
CA ALA A 50 -7.03 4.98 -5.53
C ALA A 50 -7.00 6.20 -6.47
N GLU A 51 -7.46 7.36 -6.01
CA GLU A 51 -7.36 8.64 -6.71
C GLU A 51 -5.90 9.08 -6.91
N ILE A 52 -5.04 8.98 -5.88
CA ILE A 52 -3.62 9.34 -5.97
C ILE A 52 -2.87 8.53 -7.03
N PHE A 53 -3.21 7.24 -7.17
CA PHE A 53 -2.58 6.34 -8.14
C PHE A 53 -3.35 6.18 -9.44
N GLU A 54 -4.41 6.97 -9.65
CA GLU A 54 -5.28 6.91 -10.83
C GLU A 54 -5.71 5.47 -11.18
N CYS A 55 -6.05 4.69 -10.16
CA CYS A 55 -6.37 3.28 -10.32
C CYS A 55 -7.70 2.92 -9.66
N HIS A 56 -8.22 1.73 -9.98
CA HIS A 56 -9.46 1.27 -9.36
C HIS A 56 -9.25 0.95 -7.86
N PRO A 57 -10.19 1.27 -6.94
CA PRO A 57 -10.11 0.92 -5.52
C PRO A 57 -9.86 -0.57 -5.23
N HIS A 58 -10.24 -1.45 -6.17
CA HIS A 58 -9.92 -2.87 -6.11
C HIS A 58 -8.41 -3.16 -6.14
N THR A 59 -7.65 -2.39 -6.91
CA THR A 59 -6.18 -2.52 -7.01
C THR A 59 -5.51 -2.22 -5.68
N VAL A 60 -5.94 -1.15 -5.01
CA VAL A 60 -5.47 -0.79 -3.67
C VAL A 60 -5.81 -1.89 -2.66
N ARG A 61 -7.06 -2.37 -2.65
CA ARG A 61 -7.48 -3.50 -1.79
C ARG A 61 -6.65 -4.76 -2.03
N ALA A 62 -6.33 -5.07 -3.30
CA ALA A 62 -5.51 -6.22 -3.64
C ALA A 62 -4.06 -6.06 -3.16
N ALA A 63 -3.51 -4.84 -3.18
CA ALA A 63 -2.19 -4.54 -2.62
C ALA A 63 -2.17 -4.76 -1.11
N LEU A 64 -3.16 -4.20 -0.39
CA LEU A 64 -3.27 -4.31 1.06
C LEU A 64 -3.48 -5.76 1.51
N ARG A 65 -4.39 -6.51 0.88
CA ARG A 65 -4.60 -7.94 1.17
C ARG A 65 -3.37 -8.80 0.86
N ARG A 66 -2.56 -8.40 -0.12
CA ARG A 66 -1.32 -9.11 -0.45
C ARG A 66 -0.29 -8.91 0.65
N TRP A 67 -0.18 -7.69 1.17
CA TRP A 67 0.67 -7.35 2.30
C TRP A 67 0.28 -8.15 3.55
N GLU A 68 -0.99 -8.10 3.98
CA GLU A 68 -1.47 -8.86 5.16
C GLU A 68 -1.19 -10.37 5.08
N LYS A 69 -1.16 -10.94 3.87
CA LYS A 69 -0.94 -12.37 3.67
C LYS A 69 0.53 -12.78 3.60
N ARG A 70 1.43 -11.85 3.27
CA ARG A 70 2.80 -12.22 2.88
C ARG A 70 3.90 -11.48 3.63
N GLY A 71 3.61 -10.36 4.29
CA GLY A 71 4.66 -9.39 4.64
C GLY A 71 5.38 -8.97 3.37
#